data_AF-A0A7Y9MQJ8-F1
#
_entry.id   AF-A0A7Y9MQJ8-F1
#
_cell.length_a   1.000
_cell.length_b   1.000
_cell.length_c   1.000
_cell.angle_alpha   90.00
_cell.angle_beta   90.00
_cell.angle_gamma   90.00
#
_symmetry.space_group_name_H-M   'P 1'
#
loop_
_entity.id
_entity.type
_entity.pdbx_description
1 polymer ?
#
loop_
_entity_poly.entity_id
_entity_poly.type
_entity_poly.pdbx_seq_one_letter_code
_entity_poly.pdbx_strand_id
1 'polypeptide(L)'
;MTPIIIYWTSTALLSLLYLSSAFVYASKAAWVRRILAELHYPAAYLVPLMIVVKLLAPLAILSRFSVPLSDLAYAGIFFHLLLSGSAHLGVRKPKGALPAVVGLALLAASFTTQNAARDVPSPYGSTAAIHDTAH
;
A
#
# COMPACT_ATOMS: atom_id res chain seq x y z
N MET A 1 16.73 10.23 -11.30
CA MET A 1 16.44 10.17 -9.84
C MET A 1 17.13 8.94 -9.29
N THR A 2 17.85 9.02 -8.18
CA THR A 2 18.48 7.83 -7.59
C THR A 2 17.39 6.87 -7.07
N PRO A 3 17.56 5.54 -7.16
CA PRO A 3 16.59 4.56 -6.66
C PRO A 3 16.18 4.81 -5.19
N ILE A 4 17.10 5.33 -4.38
CA ILE A 4 16.86 5.72 -2.98
C ILE A 4 15.79 6.81 -2.86
N ILE A 5 15.85 7.85 -3.71
CA ILE A 5 14.85 8.93 -3.70
C ILE A 5 13.48 8.38 -4.13
N ILE A 6 13.45 7.54 -5.17
CA ILE A 6 12.21 6.90 -5.64
C ILE A 6 11.59 6.06 -4.51
N TYR A 7 12.40 5.28 -3.80
CA TYR A 7 11.94 4.48 -2.67
C TYR A 7 11.29 5.34 -1.59
N TRP A 8 12.01 6.32 -1.05
CA TRP A 8 11.51 7.09 0.09
C TRP A 8 10.32 7.98 -0.29
N THR A 9 10.33 8.59 -1.48
CA THR A 9 9.18 9.40 -1.94
C THR A 9 7.94 8.54 -2.16
N SER A 10 8.05 7.42 -2.86
CA SER A 10 6.90 6.52 -3.10
C SER A 10 6.39 5.89 -1.80
N THR A 11 7.29 5.47 -0.90
CA THR A 11 6.93 4.89 0.40
C THR A 11 6.24 5.91 1.31
N ALA A 12 6.73 7.16 1.35
CA ALA A 12 6.10 8.22 2.12
C ALA A 12 4.70 8.57 1.58
N LEU A 13 4.55 8.69 0.26
CA LEU A 13 3.26 8.96 -0.37
C LEU A 13 2.26 7.80 -0.20
N LEU A 14 2.72 6.56 -0.32
CA LEU A 14 1.89 5.37 -0.07
C LEU A 14 1.44 5.31 1.39
N SER A 15 2.36 5.60 2.32
CA SER A 15 2.05 5.67 3.75
C SER A 15 1.04 6.77 4.04
N LEU A 16 1.23 7.97 3.46
CA LEU A 16 0.31 9.09 3.60
C LEU A 16 -1.08 8.73 3.05
N LEU A 17 -1.17 8.05 1.91
CA LEU A 17 -2.44 7.56 1.36
C LEU A 17 -3.17 6.63 2.34
N TYR A 18 -2.44 5.69 2.93
CA TYR A 18 -3.01 4.72 3.88
C TYR A 18 -3.42 5.38 5.21
N LEU A 19 -2.57 6.23 5.78
CA LEU A 19 -2.86 6.95 7.03
C LEU A 19 -4.00 7.95 6.85
N SER A 20 -4.04 8.67 5.72
CA SER A 20 -5.16 9.55 5.37
C SER A 20 -6.46 8.75 5.24
N SER A 21 -6.41 7.56 4.64
CA SER A 21 -7.55 6.66 4.56
C SER A 21 -7.99 6.18 5.95
N ALA A 22 -7.08 5.78 6.83
CA ALA A 22 -7.39 5.41 8.22
C ALA A 22 -8.05 6.56 8.99
N PHE A 23 -7.52 7.78 8.84
CA PHE A 23 -8.09 8.98 9.44
C PHE A 23 -9.53 9.23 8.97
N VAL A 24 -9.82 9.07 7.67
CA VAL A 24 -11.19 9.19 7.14
C VAL A 24 -12.10 8.09 7.69
N TYR A 25 -11.63 6.85 7.83
CA TYR A 25 -12.40 5.78 8.45
C TYR A 25 -12.76 6.08 9.91
N ALA A 26 -11.84 6.66 10.68
CA ALA A 26 -12.05 7.01 12.06
C ALA A 26 -12.94 8.26 12.23
N SER A 27 -12.66 9.33 11.48
CA SER A 27 -13.35 10.63 11.63
C SER A 27 -14.69 10.71 10.90
N LYS A 28 -14.89 9.92 9.84
CA LYS A 28 -16.09 9.94 8.98
C LYS A 28 -16.72 8.54 8.84
N ALA A 29 -16.83 7.82 9.95
CA ALA A 29 -17.30 6.43 9.97
C ALA A 29 -18.66 6.23 9.28
N ALA A 30 -19.63 7.12 9.49
CA ALA A 30 -20.95 7.02 8.84
C ALA A 30 -20.86 7.12 7.30
N TRP A 31 -20.03 8.04 6.81
CA TRP A 31 -19.79 8.18 5.37
C TRP A 31 -19.10 6.95 4.79
N VAL A 32 -18.07 6.42 5.46
CA VAL A 32 -17.38 5.20 5.02
C VAL A 32 -18.33 3.99 5.02
N ARG A 33 -19.19 3.85 6.03
CA ARG A 33 -20.21 2.78 6.07
C ARG A 33 -21.15 2.86 4.88
N ARG A 34 -21.58 4.06 4.49
CA ARG A 34 -22.39 4.28 3.28
C ARG A 34 -21.64 3.89 2.01
N ILE A 35 -20.39 4.31 1.84
CA ILE A 35 -19.56 3.93 0.68
C ILE A 35 -19.39 2.41 0.60
N LEU A 36 -19.11 1.74 1.71
CA LEU A 36 -19.00 0.28 1.75
C LEU A 36 -20.32 -0.41 1.38
N ALA A 37 -21.46 0.11 1.86
CA ALA A 37 -22.77 -0.40 1.48
C ALA A 37 -23.05 -0.24 -0.02
N GLU A 38 -22.68 0.92 -0.62
CA GLU A 38 -22.77 1.14 -2.08
C GLU A 38 -21.86 0.19 -2.88
N LEU A 39 -20.79 -0.32 -2.27
CA LEU A 39 -19.90 -1.34 -2.81
C LEU A 39 -20.32 -2.78 -2.46
N HIS A 40 -21.46 -2.96 -1.79
CA HIS A 40 -21.98 -4.25 -1.30
C HIS A 40 -21.07 -4.97 -0.29
N TYR A 41 -20.33 -4.20 0.51
CA TYR A 41 -19.48 -4.71 1.58
C TYR A 41 -20.11 -4.58 2.97
N PRO A 42 -19.94 -5.58 3.86
CA PRO A 42 -20.47 -5.56 5.22
C PRO A 42 -19.69 -4.60 6.14
N ALA A 43 -20.18 -3.37 6.27
CA ALA A 43 -19.45 -2.29 6.92
C ALA A 43 -19.21 -2.46 8.44
N ALA A 44 -20.02 -3.27 9.14
CA ALA A 44 -19.98 -3.39 10.59
C ALA A 44 -18.62 -3.84 11.15
N TYR A 45 -18.03 -4.89 10.56
CA TYR A 45 -16.73 -5.41 10.96
C TYR A 45 -15.59 -4.88 10.07
N LEU A 46 -15.87 -4.52 8.81
CA LEU A 46 -14.84 -4.04 7.90
C LEU A 46 -14.25 -2.70 8.33
N VAL A 47 -15.06 -1.76 8.83
CA VAL A 47 -14.56 -0.44 9.24
C VAL A 47 -13.46 -0.53 10.32
N PRO A 48 -13.67 -1.17 11.48
CA PRO A 48 -12.63 -1.27 12.50
C PRO A 48 -11.42 -2.07 12.02
N LEU A 49 -11.63 -3.18 11.30
CA LEU A 49 -10.54 -3.97 10.74
C LEU A 49 -9.66 -3.16 9.78
N MET A 50 -10.29 -2.39 8.88
CA MET A 50 -9.58 -1.58 7.90
C MET A 50 -8.80 -0.44 8.55
N ILE A 51 -9.27 0.15 9.66
CA ILE A 51 -8.47 1.14 10.41
C ILE A 51 -7.17 0.50 10.90
N VAL A 52 -7.26 -0.65 11.57
CA VAL A 52 -6.08 -1.35 12.11
C VAL A 52 -5.11 -1.71 11.00
N VAL A 53 -5.58 -2.35 9.92
CA VAL A 53 -4.74 -2.74 8.78
C VAL A 53 -4.09 -1.51 8.13
N LYS A 54 -4.83 -0.41 7.99
CA LYS A 54 -4.32 0.81 7.34
C LYS A 54 -3.26 1.54 8.17
N LEU A 55 -3.18 1.29 9.48
CA LEU A 55 -2.11 1.77 10.34
C LEU A 55 -0.94 0.80 10.36
N LEU A 56 -1.21 -0.50 10.54
CA LEU A 56 -0.16 -1.51 10.68
C LEU A 56 0.65 -1.72 9.40
N ALA A 57 0.02 -1.66 8.23
CA ALA A 57 0.71 -1.88 6.96
C ALA A 57 1.83 -0.85 6.69
N PRO A 58 1.60 0.48 6.71
CA PRO A 58 2.68 1.45 6.56
C PRO A 58 3.69 1.40 7.71
N LEU A 59 3.26 1.10 8.95
CA LEU A 59 4.18 0.92 10.08
C LEU A 59 5.16 -0.24 9.85
N ALA A 60 4.68 -1.38 9.34
CA ALA A 60 5.52 -2.53 9.03
C ALA A 60 6.55 -2.21 7.93
N ILE A 61 6.16 -1.46 6.89
CA ILE A 61 7.06 -1.05 5.80
C ILE A 61 8.10 -0.03 6.29
N LEU A 62 7.68 1.00 7.02
CA LEU A 62 8.54 2.09 7.46
C LEU A 62 9.55 1.63 8.52
N SER A 63 9.07 0.95 9.56
CA SER A 63 9.92 0.47 10.67
C SER A 63 10.94 -0.56 10.20
N ARG A 64 10.57 -1.40 9.22
CA ARG A 64 11.41 -2.47 8.68
C ARG A 64 11.99 -3.37 9.78
N PHE A 65 11.27 -3.55 10.88
CA PHE A 65 11.69 -4.38 12.02
C PHE A 65 11.92 -5.85 11.61
N SER A 66 11.13 -6.35 10.64
CA SER A 66 11.25 -7.69 10.08
C SER A 66 11.02 -7.64 8.57
N VAL A 67 11.96 -8.17 7.79
CA VAL A 67 11.87 -8.21 6.31
C VAL A 67 10.64 -9.01 5.85
N PRO A 68 10.40 -10.25 6.35
CA PRO A 68 9.17 -10.98 6.01
C PRO A 68 7.88 -10.22 6.35
N LEU A 69 7.86 -9.48 7.46
CA LEU A 69 6.68 -8.70 7.85
C LEU A 69 6.45 -7.49 6.92
N SER A 70 7.54 -6.82 6.50
CA SER A 70 7.47 -5.77 5.49
C SER A 70 6.97 -6.31 4.15
N ASP A 71 7.44 -7.49 3.73
CA ASP A 71 7.01 -8.13 2.48
C ASP A 71 5.54 -8.57 2.54
N LEU A 72 5.11 -9.10 3.70
CA LEU A 72 3.70 -9.38 3.96
C LEU A 72 2.84 -8.12 3.89
N ALA A 73 3.33 -6.99 4.41
CA ALA A 73 2.64 -5.71 4.31
C ALA A 73 2.54 -5.21 2.87
N TYR A 74 3.60 -5.33 2.06
CA TYR A 74 3.56 -5.03 0.63
C TYR A 74 2.52 -5.87 -0.11
N ALA A 75 2.52 -7.19 0.12
CA ALA A 75 1.55 -8.10 -0.48
C ALA A 75 0.11 -7.79 -0.04
N GLY A 76 -0.10 -7.53 1.25
CA GLY A 76 -1.41 -7.15 1.79
C GLY A 76 -1.94 -5.85 1.18
N ILE A 77 -1.07 -4.84 1.03
CA ILE A 77 -1.42 -3.58 0.35
C ILE A 77 -1.76 -3.83 -1.13
N PHE A 78 -0.97 -4.64 -1.83
CA PHE A 78 -1.23 -5.01 -3.23
C PHE A 78 -2.64 -5.59 -3.42
N PHE A 79 -2.98 -6.64 -2.67
CA PHE A 79 -4.29 -7.28 -2.79
C PHE A 79 -5.43 -6.37 -2.34
N HIS A 80 -5.24 -5.57 -1.28
CA HIS A 80 -6.22 -4.58 -0.87
C HIS A 80 -6.51 -3.55 -1.98
N LEU A 81 -5.46 -3.02 -2.64
CA LEU A 81 -5.63 -2.03 -3.71
C LEU A 81 -6.26 -2.64 -4.96
N LEU A 82 -5.87 -3.86 -5.36
CA LEU A 82 -6.52 -4.58 -6.46
C LEU A 82 -8.01 -4.80 -6.19
N LEU A 83 -8.37 -5.26 -4.99
CA LEU A 83 -9.76 -5.51 -4.62
C LEU A 83 -10.54 -4.18 -4.53
N SER A 84 -9.94 -3.13 -3.97
CA SER A 84 -10.53 -1.80 -3.90
C SER A 84 -10.82 -1.23 -5.29
N GLY A 85 -9.86 -1.29 -6.22
CA GLY A 85 -10.06 -0.86 -7.60
C GLY A 85 -11.15 -1.67 -8.29
N SER A 86 -11.11 -3.00 -8.14
CA SER A 86 -12.09 -3.91 -8.74
C SER A 86 -13.51 -3.67 -8.22
N ALA A 87 -13.69 -3.38 -6.93
CA ALA A 87 -15.00 -3.05 -6.36
C ALA A 87 -15.64 -1.83 -7.02
N HIS A 88 -14.85 -0.77 -7.25
CA HIS A 88 -15.32 0.44 -7.93
C HIS A 88 -15.66 0.21 -9.41
N LEU A 89 -14.89 -0.64 -10.10
CA LEU A 89 -15.23 -1.06 -11.47
C LEU A 89 -16.52 -1.90 -11.50
N GLY A 90 -16.68 -2.83 -10.57
CA GLY A 90 -17.85 -3.69 -10.46
C GLY A 90 -19.17 -2.94 -10.28
N VAL A 91 -19.15 -1.81 -9.57
CA VAL A 91 -20.33 -0.92 -9.42
C VAL A 91 -20.39 0.22 -10.44
N ARG A 92 -19.58 0.15 -11.51
CA ARG A 92 -19.53 1.16 -12.60
C ARG A 92 -19.19 2.58 -12.13
N LYS A 93 -18.35 2.72 -11.08
CA LYS A 93 -17.86 4.01 -10.55
C LYS A 93 -16.33 4.11 -10.68
N PRO A 94 -15.76 4.14 -11.90
CA PRO A 94 -14.31 4.07 -12.12
C PRO A 94 -13.52 5.23 -11.49
N LYS A 95 -14.14 6.41 -11.32
CA LYS A 95 -13.51 7.54 -10.62
C LYS A 95 -13.14 7.20 -9.16
N GLY A 96 -13.90 6.32 -8.51
CA GLY A 96 -13.60 5.84 -7.16
C GLY A 96 -12.36 4.95 -7.09
N ALA A 97 -11.93 4.36 -8.22
CA ALA A 97 -10.74 3.52 -8.28
C ALA A 97 -9.42 4.31 -8.36
N LEU A 98 -9.47 5.65 -8.58
CA LEU A 98 -8.27 6.47 -8.75
C LEU A 98 -7.26 6.33 -7.59
N PRO A 99 -7.66 6.38 -6.30
CA PRO A 99 -6.71 6.16 -5.20
C PRO A 99 -6.06 4.77 -5.23
N ALA A 100 -6.78 3.75 -5.69
CA ALA A 100 -6.24 2.40 -5.81
C ALA A 100 -5.17 2.31 -6.90
N VAL A 101 -5.43 2.92 -8.06
CA VAL A 101 -4.47 2.97 -9.18
C VAL A 101 -3.20 3.74 -8.80
N VAL A 102 -3.35 4.92 -8.19
CA VAL A 102 -2.21 5.71 -7.69
C VAL A 102 -1.44 4.92 -6.62
N GLY A 103 -2.16 4.28 -5.68
CA GLY A 103 -1.57 3.42 -4.67
C GLY A 103 -0.77 2.26 -5.27
N LEU A 104 -1.25 1.60 -6.33
CA LEU A 104 -0.54 0.51 -6.99
C LEU A 104 0.75 0.99 -7.66
N ALA A 105 0.73 2.16 -8.31
CA ALA A 105 1.94 2.74 -8.90
C ALA A 105 2.98 3.09 -7.83
N LEU A 106 2.56 3.72 -6.72
CA LEU A 106 3.43 4.02 -5.58
C LEU A 106 3.98 2.74 -4.93
N LEU A 107 3.14 1.72 -4.77
CA LEU A 107 3.52 0.41 -4.25
C LEU A 107 4.59 -0.25 -5.12
N ALA A 108 4.38 -0.29 -6.43
CA ALA A 108 5.33 -0.89 -7.37
C ALA A 108 6.68 -0.15 -7.32
N ALA A 109 6.67 1.19 -7.35
CA ALA A 109 7.88 2.00 -7.23
C ALA A 109 8.61 1.74 -5.90
N SER A 110 7.88 1.73 -4.79
CA SER A 110 8.41 1.48 -3.44
C SER A 110 9.02 0.07 -3.34
N PHE A 111 8.27 -0.97 -3.74
CA PHE A 111 8.71 -2.36 -3.64
C PHE A 111 9.91 -2.67 -4.54
N THR A 112 9.94 -2.17 -5.78
CA THR A 112 11.05 -2.45 -6.72
C THR A 112 12.33 -1.72 -6.33
N THR A 113 12.24 -0.56 -5.69
CA THR A 113 13.43 0.22 -5.30
C THR A 113 13.89 0.02 -3.86
N GLN A 114 13.15 -0.76 -3.06
CA GLN A 114 13.44 -0.94 -1.63
C GLN A 114 14.85 -1.48 -1.33
N ASN A 115 15.36 -2.39 -2.17
CA ASN A 115 16.66 -3.02 -1.96
C ASN A 115 17.83 -2.08 -2.24
N ALA A 116 17.58 -0.96 -2.94
CA ALA A 116 18.59 0.07 -3.12
C ALA A 116 18.68 1.04 -1.93
N ALA A 117 17.70 1.03 -1.03
CA ALA A 117 17.56 2.01 0.06
C ALA A 117 17.63 1.42 1.47
N ARG A 118 17.59 0.09 1.61
CA ARG A 118 17.57 -0.62 2.90
C ARG A 118 18.80 -1.50 3.03
N ASP A 119 19.39 -1.52 4.22
CA ASP A 119 20.61 -2.28 4.51
C ASP A 119 20.42 -3.79 4.39
N VAL A 120 19.24 -4.29 4.82
CA VAL A 120 18.87 -5.71 4.69
C VAL A 120 17.92 -5.88 3.50
N PRO A 121 18.36 -6.51 2.40
CA PRO A 121 17.54 -6.68 1.21
C PRO A 121 16.40 -7.67 1.45
N SER A 122 15.26 -7.44 0.80
CA SER A 122 14.21 -8.44 0.65
C SER A 122 14.61 -9.42 -0.46
N PRO A 123 14.40 -10.73 -0.28
CA PRO A 123 14.63 -11.72 -1.34
C PRO A 123 13.65 -11.58 -2.52
N TYR A 124 12.55 -10.83 -2.33
CA TYR A 124 11.52 -10.62 -3.37
C TYR A 124 11.60 -9.24 -4.03
N GLY A 125 12.32 -8.29 -3.42
CA GLY A 125 12.60 -6.99 -4.03
C GLY A 125 13.53 -7.15 -5.24
N SER A 126 13.54 -6.16 -6.14
CA SER A 126 14.44 -6.20 -7.29
C SER A 126 15.89 -6.34 -6.80
N THR A 127 16.54 -7.41 -7.24
CA THR A 127 17.99 -7.51 -7.23
C THR A 127 18.46 -6.59 -8.34
N ALA A 128 19.03 -5.43 -8.01
CA ALA A 128 19.87 -4.78 -9.00
C ALA A 128 20.89 -5.84 -9.43
N ALA A 129 20.88 -6.20 -10.71
CA ALA A 129 21.80 -7.18 -11.26
C ALA A 129 23.20 -6.79 -10.79
N ILE A 130 23.83 -7.65 -9.99
CA ILE A 130 25.28 -7.60 -9.78
C ILE A 130 25.86 -8.04 -11.13
N HIS A 131 25.90 -7.13 -12.09
CA HIS A 131 26.68 -7.25 -13.29
C HIS A 131 27.73 -6.15 -13.24
N ASP A 132 28.98 -6.58 -13.25
CA ASP A 132 30.25 -5.86 -13.12
C ASP A 132 30.60 -5.36 -11.72
N THR A 133 31.73 -5.77 -11.11
CA THR A 133 33.05 -6.00 -11.70
C THR A 133 33.75 -7.23 -11.12
N ALA A 134 33.93 -8.27 -11.93
CA ALA A 134 35.07 -9.18 -11.82
C ALA A 134 36.00 -8.86 -12.99
N HIS A 135 36.92 -7.92 -12.76
CA HIS A 135 38.12 -7.72 -13.57
C HIS A 135 39.32 -7.97 -12.68
#